data_AF-A0A7V8Z8S1-F1
#
_entry.id   AF-A0A7V8Z8S1-F1
#
_cell.length_a   1.000
_cell.length_b   1.000
_cell.length_c   1.000
_cell.angle_alpha   90.00
_cell.angle_beta   90.00
_cell.angle_gamma   90.00
#
_symmetry.space_group_name_H-M   'P 1'
#
loop_
_entity.id
_entity.type
_entity.pdbx_description
1 polymer ?
#
loop_
_entity_poly.entity_id
_entity_poly.type
_entity_poly.pdbx_seq_one_letter_code
_entity_poly.pdbx_strand_id
1 'polypeptide(L)'
;VAQIVTQILSGTMRAALLAWARRAELSCDRAALLVTQDPDVIGRTMMKLCGGTFASKVDYDEFLKQARDFQKNYDEKALDRFWADIIASGLSHPFPVWRVSEILKWIESGEYSRLMNGAQESAAA
;
A
#
# COMPACT_ATOMS: atom_id res chain seq x y z
N VAL A 1 -22.48 17.71 -26.89
CA VAL A 1 -23.07 16.87 -25.81
C VAL A 1 -22.51 15.45 -25.82
N ALA A 2 -22.64 14.67 -26.90
CA ALA A 2 -22.15 13.28 -26.96
C ALA A 2 -20.65 13.12 -26.60
N GLN A 3 -19.76 13.96 -27.16
CA GLN A 3 -18.33 13.92 -26.81
C GLN A 3 -18.05 14.20 -25.33
N ILE A 4 -18.77 15.13 -24.71
CA ILE A 4 -18.60 15.46 -23.28
C ILE A 4 -18.99 14.25 -22.42
N VAL A 5 -20.09 13.58 -22.76
CA VAL A 5 -20.54 12.35 -22.07
C VAL A 5 -19.50 11.24 -22.20
N THR A 6 -18.95 11.02 -23.39
CA THR A 6 -17.88 10.03 -23.59
C THR A 6 -16.64 10.35 -22.77
N GLN A 7 -16.23 11.62 -22.69
CA GLN A 7 -15.06 12.03 -21.90
C GLN A 7 -15.28 11.80 -20.39
N ILE A 8 -16.46 12.14 -19.87
CA ILE A 8 -16.80 11.91 -18.47
C ILE A 8 -16.79 10.41 -18.16
N LEU A 9 -17.46 9.59 -18.97
CA LEU A 9 -17.52 8.14 -18.79
C LEU A 9 -16.13 7.48 -18.87
N SER A 10 -15.33 7.88 -19.85
CA SER A 10 -13.98 7.33 -20.04
C SER A 10 -13.07 7.74 -18.87
N GLY A 11 -13.17 8.99 -18.42
CA GLY A 11 -12.40 9.51 -17.29
C GLY A 11 -12.72 8.80 -15.97
N THR A 12 -14.00 8.63 -15.65
CA THR A 12 -14.43 7.97 -14.40
C THR A 12 -14.10 6.48 -14.41
N MET A 13 -14.31 5.79 -15.53
CA MET A 13 -13.94 4.38 -15.68
C MET A 13 -12.42 4.19 -15.55
N ARG A 14 -11.62 5.05 -16.20
CA ARG A 14 -10.16 5.03 -16.05
C ARG A 14 -9.73 5.25 -14.61
N ALA A 15 -10.31 6.22 -13.92
CA ALA A 15 -10.00 6.49 -12.51
C ALA A 15 -10.33 5.29 -11.61
N ALA A 16 -11.47 4.63 -11.83
CA ALA A 16 -11.87 3.43 -11.11
C ALA A 16 -10.90 2.25 -11.36
N LEU A 17 -10.51 2.02 -12.62
CA LEU A 17 -9.55 0.97 -12.97
C LEU A 17 -8.16 1.23 -12.36
N LEU A 18 -7.71 2.49 -12.35
CA LEU A 18 -6.45 2.86 -11.69
C LEU A 18 -6.53 2.67 -10.18
N ALA A 19 -7.66 3.01 -9.55
CA ALA A 19 -7.87 2.75 -8.13
C ALA A 19 -7.86 1.25 -7.81
N TRP A 20 -8.46 0.43 -8.66
CA TRP A 20 -8.41 -1.03 -8.54
C TRP A 20 -6.98 -1.56 -8.69
N ALA A 21 -6.25 -1.11 -9.71
CA ALA A 21 -4.86 -1.50 -9.94
C ALA A 21 -3.97 -1.16 -8.73
N ARG A 22 -4.13 0.02 -8.14
CA ARG A 22 -3.41 0.41 -6.92
C ARG A 22 -3.73 -0.49 -5.72
N ARG A 23 -4.97 -0.97 -5.58
CA ARG A 23 -5.33 -1.95 -4.54
C ARG A 23 -4.75 -3.34 -4.82
N ALA A 24 -4.63 -3.72 -6.10
CA ALA A 24 -4.00 -4.98 -6.49
C ALA A 24 -2.52 -5.02 -6.07
N GLU A 25 -1.79 -3.90 -6.16
CA GLU A 25 -0.40 -3.78 -5.68
C GLU A 25 -0.24 -4.14 -4.20
N LEU A 26 -1.18 -3.74 -3.34
CA LEU A 26 -1.17 -4.10 -1.91
C LEU A 26 -1.32 -5.61 -1.70
N SER A 27 -2.07 -6.28 -2.58
CA SER A 27 -2.19 -7.74 -2.56
C SER A 27 -0.90 -8.41 -3.03
N CYS A 28 -0.25 -7.86 -4.06
CA CYS A 28 1.06 -8.31 -4.52
C CYS A 28 2.13 -8.17 -3.42
N ASP A 29 2.11 -7.08 -2.64
CA ASP A 29 3.05 -6.90 -1.52
C ASP A 29 2.87 -7.95 -0.42
N ARG A 30 1.62 -8.29 -0.09
CA ARG A 30 1.32 -9.37 0.85
C ARG A 30 1.80 -10.72 0.33
N ALA A 31 1.57 -11.01 -0.96
CA ALA A 31 2.07 -12.21 -1.59
C ALA A 31 3.61 -12.25 -1.58
N ALA A 32 4.27 -11.12 -1.83
CA ALA A 32 5.72 -11.01 -1.74
C ALA A 32 6.21 -11.32 -0.31
N LEU A 33 5.56 -10.77 0.72
CA LEU A 33 5.91 -11.07 2.12
C LEU A 33 5.75 -12.57 2.45
N LEU A 34 4.70 -13.22 1.96
CA LEU A 34 4.51 -14.67 2.18
C LEU A 34 5.65 -15.49 1.57
N VAL A 35 6.20 -15.06 0.44
CA VAL A 35 7.31 -15.73 -0.25
C VAL A 35 8.65 -15.41 0.43
N THR A 36 8.91 -14.15 0.77
CA THR A 36 10.19 -13.74 1.36
C THR A 36 10.28 -14.08 2.84
N GLN A 37 9.15 -14.18 3.54
CA GLN A 37 9.01 -14.38 4.99
C GLN A 37 9.78 -13.37 5.86
N ASP A 38 10.24 -12.28 5.24
CA ASP A 38 11.03 -11.24 5.88
C ASP A 38 10.43 -9.86 5.53
N PRO A 39 9.80 -9.17 6.50
CA PRO A 39 9.28 -7.81 6.33
C PRO A 39 10.34 -6.79 5.94
N ASP A 40 11.60 -6.97 6.37
CA ASP A 40 12.68 -6.05 6.08
C ASP A 40 12.99 -6.01 4.58
N VAL A 41 12.84 -7.14 3.89
CA VAL A 41 13.03 -7.22 2.44
C VAL A 41 12.04 -6.31 1.72
N ILE A 42 10.75 -6.36 2.10
CA ILE A 42 9.72 -5.51 1.50
C ILE A 42 9.98 -4.04 1.82
N GLY A 43 10.23 -3.73 3.10
CA GLY A 43 10.45 -2.36 3.54
C GLY A 43 11.68 -1.71 2.90
N ARG A 44 12.82 -2.41 2.86
CA ARG A 44 14.05 -1.90 2.25
C ARG A 44 13.94 -1.79 0.73
N THR A 45 13.18 -2.67 0.08
CA THR A 45 12.90 -2.55 -1.35
C THR A 45 12.10 -1.28 -1.64
N MET A 46 11.03 -1.02 -0.88
CA MET A 46 10.23 0.19 -1.01
C MET A 46 11.03 1.46 -0.69
N MET A 47 11.87 1.41 0.36
CA MET A 47 12.78 2.49 0.71
C MET A 47 13.75 2.81 -0.43
N LYS A 48 14.35 1.79 -1.05
CA LYS A 48 15.26 1.96 -2.19
C LYS A 48 14.55 2.52 -3.41
N LEU A 49 13.33 2.05 -3.71
CA LEU A 49 12.52 2.58 -4.82
C LEU A 49 12.15 4.05 -4.60
N CYS A 50 11.83 4.43 -3.35
CA CYS A 50 11.52 5.82 -3.01
C CYS A 50 12.76 6.72 -3.00
N GLY A 51 13.87 6.23 -2.44
CA GLY A 51 15.11 6.98 -2.29
C GLY A 51 15.92 7.12 -3.57
N GLY A 52 15.75 6.19 -4.52
CA GLY A 52 16.48 6.19 -5.80
C GLY A 52 17.99 6.27 -5.59
N THR A 53 18.64 7.25 -6.21
CA THR A 53 20.09 7.50 -6.06
C THR A 53 20.48 7.92 -4.64
N PHE A 54 19.55 8.38 -3.82
CA PHE A 54 19.77 8.78 -2.42
C PHE A 54 19.43 7.66 -1.43
N ALA A 55 19.09 6.46 -1.89
CA ALA A 55 18.70 5.35 -1.01
C ALA A 55 19.74 5.01 0.08
N SER A 56 21.03 5.23 -0.17
CA SER A 56 22.10 5.03 0.82
C SER A 56 22.12 6.06 1.95
N LYS A 57 21.43 7.19 1.78
CA LYS A 57 21.30 8.27 2.78
C LYS A 57 19.99 8.21 3.56
N VAL A 58 19.09 7.28 3.20
CA VAL A 58 17.80 7.11 3.88
C VAL A 58 18.00 6.15 5.03
N ASP A 59 17.61 6.60 6.23
CA ASP A 59 17.56 5.75 7.41
C ASP A 59 16.33 4.85 7.35
N TYR A 60 16.53 3.55 7.57
CA TYR A 60 15.45 2.58 7.44
C TYR A 60 14.44 2.67 8.58
N ASP A 61 14.90 2.93 9.81
CA ASP A 61 14.02 2.99 10.97
C ASP A 61 13.14 4.24 10.92
N GLU A 62 13.69 5.38 10.49
CA GLU A 62 12.89 6.58 10.27
C GLU A 62 11.89 6.40 9.11
N PHE A 63 12.25 5.66 8.06
CA PHE A 63 11.32 5.30 6.99
C PHE A 63 10.15 4.44 7.51
N LEU A 64 10.43 3.45 8.37
CA LEU A 64 9.38 2.64 9.01
C LEU A 64 8.48 3.48 9.91
N LYS A 65 9.06 4.40 10.68
CA LYS A 65 8.31 5.35 11.50
C LYS A 65 7.42 6.25 10.65
N GLN A 66 7.93 6.76 9.53
CA GLN A 66 7.15 7.53 8.57
C GLN A 66 5.95 6.73 8.03
N ALA A 67 6.13 5.43 7.75
CA ALA A 67 5.04 4.57 7.31
C ALA A 67 3.95 4.39 8.37
N ARG A 68 4.32 4.24 9.64
CA ARG A 68 3.38 4.17 10.77
C ARG A 68 2.61 5.48 10.94
N ASP A 69 3.32 6.61 10.90
CA ASP A 69 2.73 7.94 11.03
C ASP A 69 1.80 8.25 9.85
N PHE A 70 2.15 7.81 8.64
CA PHE A 70 1.28 7.92 7.47
C PHE A 70 -0.05 7.18 7.70
N GLN A 71 -0.02 5.93 8.16
CA GLN A 71 -1.23 5.16 8.44
C GLN A 71 -2.12 5.86 9.47
N LYS A 72 -1.52 6.33 10.56
CA LYS A 72 -2.24 7.04 11.62
C LYS A 72 -2.95 8.28 11.08
N ASN A 73 -2.22 9.13 10.33
CA ASN A 73 -2.81 10.34 9.75
C ASN A 73 -3.89 10.03 8.72
N TYR A 74 -3.70 8.99 7.89
CA TYR A 74 -4.69 8.54 6.90
C TYR A 74 -5.98 8.03 7.55
N ASP A 75 -5.88 7.37 8.70
CA ASP A 75 -7.03 6.85 9.45
C ASP A 75 -7.77 7.96 10.23
N GLU A 76 -7.04 8.88 10.84
CA GLU A 76 -7.59 9.91 11.75
C GLU A 76 -8.12 11.16 11.03
N LYS A 77 -7.56 11.54 9.88
CA LYS A 77 -7.84 12.85 9.24
C LYS A 77 -8.42 12.67 7.83
N ALA A 78 -9.70 12.99 7.69
CA ALA A 78 -10.42 12.91 6.41
C ALA A 78 -9.80 13.78 5.30
N LEU A 79 -9.23 14.94 5.65
CA LEU A 79 -8.55 15.81 4.68
C LEU A 79 -7.22 15.20 4.21
N ASP A 80 -6.44 14.59 5.10
CA ASP A 80 -5.18 13.94 4.74
C ASP A 80 -5.43 12.72 3.86
N ARG A 81 -6.48 11.94 4.16
CA ARG A 81 -6.98 10.86 3.30
C ARG A 81 -7.34 11.35 1.91
N PHE A 82 -8.14 12.42 1.84
CA PHE A 82 -8.57 13.03 0.58
C PHE A 82 -7.37 13.48 -0.27
N TRP A 83 -6.39 14.17 0.33
CA TRP A 83 -5.20 14.60 -0.39
C TRP A 83 -4.32 13.43 -0.83
N ALA A 84 -4.12 12.42 0.02
CA ALA A 84 -3.39 11.21 -0.36
C ALA A 84 -4.05 10.52 -1.57
N ASP A 85 -5.37 10.39 -1.56
CA ASP A 85 -6.13 9.78 -2.65
C ASP A 85 -6.08 10.62 -3.94
N ILE A 86 -6.15 11.95 -3.84
CA ILE A 86 -6.03 12.85 -5.00
C ILE A 86 -4.63 12.76 -5.61
N ILE A 87 -3.58 12.85 -4.79
CA ILE A 87 -2.20 12.83 -5.30
C ILE A 87 -1.92 11.45 -5.91
N ALA A 88 -2.40 10.37 -5.29
CA ALA A 88 -2.27 9.02 -5.83
C ALA A 88 -3.13 8.75 -7.06
N SER A 89 -4.18 9.55 -7.33
CA SER A 89 -5.16 9.28 -8.38
C SER A 89 -4.56 9.13 -9.78
N GLY A 90 -3.52 9.93 -10.08
CA GLY A 90 -2.77 9.90 -11.35
C GLY A 90 -1.62 8.90 -11.42
N LEU A 91 -1.29 8.24 -10.32
CA LEU A 91 -0.17 7.28 -10.25
C LEU A 91 -0.65 5.86 -10.55
N SER A 92 0.20 5.06 -11.19
CA SER A 92 -0.06 3.64 -11.42
C SER A 92 0.09 2.79 -10.16
N HIS A 93 0.99 3.18 -9.25
CA HIS A 93 1.25 2.49 -7.97
C HIS A 93 0.98 3.43 -6.78
N PRO A 94 0.57 2.89 -5.62
CA PRO A 94 0.55 3.66 -4.37
C PRO A 94 1.96 4.11 -3.98
N PHE A 95 2.03 5.12 -3.11
CA PHE A 95 3.31 5.55 -2.55
C PHE A 95 4.00 4.40 -1.80
N PRO A 96 5.33 4.24 -1.94
CA PRO A 96 6.07 3.18 -1.24
C PRO A 96 5.83 3.19 0.28
N VAL A 97 5.76 4.37 0.90
CA VAL A 97 5.47 4.54 2.34
C VAL A 97 4.11 3.95 2.72
N TRP A 98 3.08 4.14 1.88
CA TRP A 98 1.75 3.55 2.10
C TRP A 98 1.80 2.02 1.96
N ARG A 99 2.49 1.51 0.94
CA ARG A 99 2.65 0.05 0.76
C ARG A 99 3.28 -0.61 1.97
N VAL A 100 4.33 0.02 2.53
CA VAL A 100 4.96 -0.45 3.77
C VAL A 100 4.02 -0.34 4.97
N SER A 101 3.22 0.72 5.08
CA SER A 101 2.30 0.88 6.20
C SER A 101 1.24 -0.24 6.26
N GLU A 102 0.72 -0.67 5.11
CA GLU A 102 -0.23 -1.79 5.02
C GLU A 102 0.41 -3.14 5.40
N ILE A 103 1.69 -3.33 5.08
CA ILE A 103 2.44 -4.52 5.47
C ILE A 103 2.69 -4.54 6.98
N LEU A 104 3.18 -3.43 7.54
CA LEU A 104 3.38 -3.29 8.99
C LEU A 104 2.08 -3.54 9.76
N LYS A 105 0.98 -2.94 9.30
CA LYS A 105 -0.35 -3.14 9.86
C LYS A 105 -0.77 -4.62 9.88
N TRP A 106 -0.51 -5.36 8.79
CA TRP A 106 -0.87 -6.78 8.70
C TRP A 106 0.00 -7.69 9.60
N ILE A 107 1.25 -7.32 9.80
CA ILE A 107 2.16 -8.01 10.72
C ILE A 107 1.74 -7.74 12.17
N GLU A 108 1.50 -6.48 12.50
CA GLU A 108 1.16 -6.03 13.86
C GLU A 108 -0.23 -6.43 14.31
N SER A 109 -1.16 -6.60 13.37
CA SER A 109 -2.47 -7.19 13.68
C SER A 109 -2.37 -8.67 14.08
N GLY A 110 -1.21 -9.31 13.87
CA GLY A 110 -0.99 -10.74 14.12
C GLY A 110 -1.66 -11.65 13.10
N GLU A 111 -2.35 -11.11 12.09
CA GLU A 111 -2.97 -11.89 11.01
C GLU A 111 -1.92 -12.61 10.15
N TYR A 112 -0.82 -11.94 9.83
CA TYR A 112 0.30 -12.57 9.12
C TYR A 112 0.84 -13.79 9.89
N SER A 113 1.11 -13.63 11.19
CA SER A 113 1.63 -14.71 12.03
C SER A 113 0.63 -15.87 12.15
N ARG A 114 -0.67 -15.57 12.33
CA ARG A 114 -1.73 -16.60 12.34
C ARG A 114 -1.78 -17.41 11.05
N LEU A 115 -1.59 -16.76 9.90
CA LEU A 115 -1.58 -17.42 8.60
C LEU A 115 -0.34 -18.31 8.45
N MET A 116 0.85 -17.80 8.80
CA MET A 116 2.11 -18.55 8.67
C MET A 116 2.21 -19.76 9.61
N ASN A 117 1.63 -19.67 10.81
CA ASN A 117 1.63 -20.76 11.78
C ASN A 117 0.59 -21.85 11.48
N GLY A 118 -0.17 -21.70 10.38
CA GLY A 118 -1.35 -22.51 10.09
C GLY A 118 -2.50 -22.06 10.98
N ALA A 119 -3.56 -21.55 10.36
CA ALA A 119 -4.78 -21.26 11.09
C ALA A 119 -5.26 -22.53 11.79
N GLN A 120 -5.24 -22.57 13.13
CA GLN A 120 -6.00 -23.56 13.87
C GLN A 120 -7.48 -23.35 13.55
N GLU A 121 -8.00 -24.26 12.73
CA GLU A 121 -9.41 -24.59 12.47
C GLU A 121 -10.34 -23.48 11.97
N SER A 122 -10.62 -23.54 10.66
CA SER A 122 -12.03 -23.68 10.23
C SER A 122 -12.17 -25.03 9.53
N ALA A 123 -12.02 -26.09 10.32
CA ALA A 123 -12.43 -27.46 9.99
C ALA A 123 -13.65 -27.84 10.84
N ALA A 124 -14.58 -26.89 10.99
CA ALA A 124 -15.88 -27.08 11.61
C ALA A 124 -16.93 -26.27 10.83
N ALA A 125 -17.32 -26.77 9.66
CA ALA A 125 -18.61 -26.53 9.01
C ALA A 125 -18.86 -27.63 7.97
#